data_AF-A0A9D3B5H9-F1
#
_entry.id   AF-A0A9D3B5H9-F1
#
_cell.length_a   1.000
_cell.length_b   1.000
_cell.length_c   1.000
_cell.angle_alpha   90.00
_cell.angle_beta   90.00
_cell.angle_gamma   90.00
#
_symmetry.space_group_name_H-M   'P 1'
#
loop_
_entity.id
_entity.type
_entity.pdbx_description
1 polymer ?
#
loop_
_entity_poly.entity_id
_entity_poly.type
_entity_poly.pdbx_seq_one_letter_code
_entity_poly.pdbx_strand_id
1 'polypeptide(L)' 'DGFYALEKIKELDPKAKVIFVTAATSGTTQKKLFETDVDGIIFKPFDMHKLMETIHVVKNGRKYIPSSVRALE' A
#
# COMPACT_ATOMS: atom_id res chain seq x y z
N ASP A 1 5.35 -13.97 -1.94
CA ASP A 1 5.45 -12.71 -2.70
C ASP A 1 5.16 -11.53 -1.76
N GLY A 2 4.89 -10.33 -2.27
CA GLY A 2 4.60 -9.16 -1.41
C GLY A 2 3.35 -9.34 -0.52
N PHE A 3 2.33 -10.09 -0.97
CA PHE A 3 1.14 -10.35 -0.16
C PHE A 3 1.45 -11.33 0.98
N TYR A 4 2.20 -12.38 0.70
CA TYR A 4 2.69 -13.30 1.74
C TYR A 4 3.54 -12.58 2.80
N ALA A 5 4.41 -11.65 2.37
CA ALA A 5 5.21 -10.85 3.30
C ALA A 5 4.33 -9.96 4.18
N LEU A 6 3.30 -9.32 3.62
CA LEU A 6 2.35 -8.51 4.37
C LEU A 6 1.61 -9.33 5.44
N GLU A 7 1.13 -10.52 5.09
CA GLU A 7 0.49 -11.44 6.04
C GLU A 7 1.43 -11.75 7.22
N LYS A 8 2.68 -12.17 6.93
CA LYS A 8 3.65 -12.50 7.98
C LYS A 8 4.08 -11.30 8.83
N ILE A 9 4.21 -10.12 8.23
CA ILE A 9 4.49 -8.89 8.98
C ILE A 9 3.35 -8.58 9.96
N LYS A 10 2.09 -8.70 9.52
CA LYS A 10 0.92 -8.42 10.37
C LYS A 10 0.66 -9.48 11.43
N GLU A 11 1.02 -10.74 11.18
CA GLU A 11 1.03 -11.80 12.20
C GLU A 11 2.03 -11.48 13.33
N LEU A 12 3.21 -10.96 13.00
CA LEU A 12 4.26 -10.60 13.96
C LEU A 12 3.97 -9.29 14.70
N ASP A 13 3.54 -8.27 13.96
CA ASP A 13 3.14 -6.97 14.51
C ASP A 13 1.91 -6.44 13.74
N PRO A 14 0.70 -6.57 14.32
CA PRO A 14 -0.51 -6.04 13.72
C PRO A 14 -0.49 -4.53 13.47
N LYS A 15 0.35 -3.77 14.20
CA LYS A 15 0.48 -2.31 14.09
C LYS A 15 1.57 -1.88 13.11
N ALA A 16 2.34 -2.83 12.57
CA ALA A 16 3.39 -2.54 11.60
C ALA A 16 2.82 -1.74 10.43
N LYS A 17 3.51 -0.67 10.08
CA LYS A 17 3.17 0.20 8.96
C LYS A 17 3.72 -0.36 7.66
N VAL A 18 2.85 -0.63 6.69
CA VAL A 18 3.26 -1.23 5.41
C VAL A 18 2.85 -0.35 4.23
N ILE A 19 3.84 0.00 3.41
CA ILE A 19 3.66 0.69 2.12
C ILE A 19 3.97 -0.31 1.01
N PHE A 20 2.98 -0.59 0.17
CA PHE A 20 3.12 -1.49 -0.96
C PHE A 20 3.60 -0.71 -2.20
N VAL A 21 4.70 -1.15 -2.81
CA VAL A 21 5.26 -0.50 -4.01
C VAL A 21 5.22 -1.47 -5.18
N THR A 22 4.38 -1.21 -6.18
CA THR A 22 4.06 -2.21 -7.22
C THR A 22 4.07 -1.64 -8.63
N ALA A 23 4.44 -2.45 -9.62
CA ALA A 23 4.23 -2.18 -11.04
C ALA A 23 2.93 -2.81 -11.58
N ALA A 24 2.25 -3.63 -10.76
CA ALA A 24 1.06 -4.37 -11.17
C ALA A 24 -0.15 -3.44 -11.21
N THR A 25 -0.58 -3.09 -12.42
CA THR A 25 -1.75 -2.26 -12.70
C THR A 25 -3.01 -3.08 -13.03
N SER A 26 -2.93 -4.41 -13.02
CA SER A 26 -4.09 -5.27 -13.29
C SER A 26 -5.18 -5.06 -12.22
N GLY A 27 -6.44 -4.93 -12.67
CA GLY A 27 -7.57 -4.64 -11.79
C GLY A 27 -7.77 -5.68 -10.68
N THR A 28 -7.43 -6.95 -10.93
CA THR A 28 -7.50 -8.03 -9.92
C THR A 28 -6.49 -7.84 -8.79
N THR A 29 -5.26 -7.38 -9.10
CA THR A 29 -4.24 -7.07 -8.09
C THR A 29 -4.58 -5.80 -7.32
N GLN A 30 -5.15 -4.79 -7.99
CA GLN A 30 -5.62 -3.57 -7.31
C GLN A 30 -6.77 -3.87 -6.34
N LYS A 31 -7.72 -4.73 -6.72
CA LYS A 31 -8.80 -5.17 -5.83
C LYS A 31 -8.27 -5.90 -4.61
N LYS A 32 -7.33 -6.84 -4.80
CA LYS A 32 -6.71 -7.54 -3.66
C LYS A 32 -5.96 -6.58 -2.74
N LEU A 33 -5.27 -5.57 -3.29
CA LEU A 33 -4.61 -4.53 -2.49
C LEU A 33 -5.61 -3.67 -1.71
N PHE A 34 -6.78 -3.39 -2.28
CA PHE A 34 -7.87 -2.70 -1.57
C PHE A 34 -8.40 -3.52 -0.39
N GLU A 35 -8.61 -4.81 -0.61
CA GLU A 35 -9.11 -5.74 0.43
C GLU A 35 -8.08 -6.01 1.54
N THR A 36 -6.81 -5.66 1.35
CA THR A 36 -5.76 -5.90 2.35
C THR A 36 -5.48 -4.65 3.20
N ASP A 37 -5.24 -4.84 4.50
CA ASP A 37 -4.96 -3.76 5.45
C ASP A 37 -3.53 -3.17 5.31
N VAL A 38 -3.30 -2.47 4.19
CA VAL A 38 -2.07 -1.69 3.96
C VAL A 38 -2.26 -0.23 4.39
N ASP A 39 -1.16 0.41 4.76
CA ASP A 39 -1.14 1.83 5.12
C ASP A 39 -0.87 2.72 3.92
N GLY A 40 -0.20 2.22 2.88
CA GLY A 40 0.04 2.99 1.66
C GLY A 40 0.24 2.15 0.41
N ILE A 41 -0.06 2.72 -0.77
CA ILE A 41 0.20 2.10 -2.07
C ILE A 41 0.88 3.12 -3.00
N ILE A 42 1.99 2.71 -3.61
CA ILE A 42 2.72 3.48 -4.62
C ILE A 42 2.85 2.63 -5.89
N PHE A 43 2.46 3.19 -7.03
CA PHE A 43 2.67 2.58 -8.33
C PHE A 43 4.01 3.00 -8.92
N LYS A 44 4.74 2.05 -9.50
CA LYS A 44 5.91 2.32 -10.33
C LYS A 44 5.49 2.74 -11.75
N PRO A 45 6.24 3.63 -12.40
CA PRO A 45 7.34 4.43 -11.85
C PRO A 45 6.81 5.51 -10.88
N PHE A 46 7.64 5.88 -9.90
CA PHE A 46 7.34 6.94 -8.93
C PHE A 46 8.53 7.88 -8.79
N ASP A 47 8.25 9.12 -8.43
CA ASP A 47 9.28 10.07 -8.01
C ASP A 47 9.55 9.98 -6.50
N MET A 48 10.73 10.44 -6.08
CA MET A 48 11.15 10.38 -4.68
C MET A 48 10.30 11.27 -3.76
N HIS A 49 9.77 12.39 -4.27
CA HIS A 49 8.92 13.27 -3.47
C HIS A 49 7.64 12.55 -3.05
N LYS A 50 7.02 11.80 -3.95
CA LYS A 50 5.83 10.99 -3.70
C LYS A 50 6.09 9.89 -2.68
N LEU A 51 7.25 9.25 -2.72
CA LEU A 51 7.65 8.27 -1.70
C LEU A 51 7.77 8.94 -0.32
N MET A 52 8.47 10.07 -0.25
CA MET A 52 8.67 10.80 1.02
C MET A 52 7.35 11.33 1.60
N GLU A 53 6.46 11.85 0.76
CA GLU A 53 5.12 12.28 1.15
C GLU A 53 4.31 11.09 1.71
N THR A 54 4.32 9.96 1.02
CA THR A 54 3.61 8.75 1.45
C THR A 54 4.10 8.28 2.82
N ILE A 55 5.42 8.24 3.02
CA ILE A 55 6.02 7.89 4.32
C ILE A 55 5.56 8.87 5.41
N HIS A 56 5.55 10.18 5.13
CA HIS A 56 5.11 11.18 6.09
C HIS A 56 3.63 11.02 6.47
N VAL A 57 2.77 10.76 5.50
CA VAL A 57 1.33 10.50 5.71
C VAL A 57 1.13 9.27 6.60
N VAL A 58 1.80 8.16 6.28
CA VAL A 58 1.70 6.89 7.01
C VAL A 58 2.26 6.99 8.43
N LYS A 59 3.40 7.68 8.60
CA LYS A 59 4.00 7.94 9.91
C LYS A 59 3.06 8.70 10.85
N ASN A 60 2.25 9.60 10.30
CA ASN A 60 1.26 10.38 11.04
C ASN A 60 -0.09 9.65 11.22
N GLY A 61 -0.12 8.33 10.98
CA GLY A 61 -1.30 7.49 11.23
C GLY A 61 -2.39 7.54 10.15
N ARG A 62 -2.15 8.23 9.03
CA ARG A 62 -3.09 8.31 7.91
C ARG A 62 -2.73 7.29 6.82
N LYS A 63 -3.72 6.77 6.10
CA LYS A 63 -3.49 5.88 4.96
C LYS A 63 -3.32 6.68 3.66
N TYR A 64 -2.39 6.25 2.80
CA TYR A 64 -2.20 6.78 1.45
C TYR A 64 -2.64 5.75 0.40
N ILE A 65 -3.92 5.77 0.03
CA ILE A 65 -4.49 4.86 -0.97
C ILE A 65 -4.86 5.68 -2.22
N PRO A 66 -4.24 5.43 -3.39
CA PRO A 66 -4.56 6.10 -4.65
C PRO A 66 -6.03 5.94 -5.02
N SER A 67 -6.61 6.98 -5.65
CA SER A 67 -8.02 6.98 -6.07
C SER A 67 -8.37 5.85 -7.04
N SER A 68 -7.43 5.43 -7.90
CA SER A 68 -7.60 4.29 -8.82
C SER A 68 -7.90 2.97 -8.10
N VAL A 69 -7.44 2.83 -6.86
CA VAL A 69 -7.68 1.65 -6.01
C VAL A 69 -8.96 1.83 -5.20
N ARG A 70 -9.29 3.07 -4.77
CA ARG A 70 -10.53 3.38 -4.04
C ARG A 70 -11.79 3.27 -4.91
N ALA A 71 -11.69 3.56 -6.21
CA ALA A 71 -12.81 3.49 -7.15
C ALA A 71 -13.28 2.06 -7.46
N LEU A 72 -12.73 1.05 -6.79
CA LEU A 72 -13.15 -0.35 -6.84
C LEU A 72 -14.14 -0.72 -5.71
N GLU A 73 -14.55 0.28 -4.90
CA GLU A 73 -15.68 0.21 -3.96
C GLU A 73 -17.04 0.04 -4.66
#